data_AF-A0A7S0WWI1-F1
#
_entry.id   AF-A0A7S0WWI1-F1
#
_cell.length_a   1.000
_cell.length_b   1.000
_cell.length_c   1.000
_cell.angle_alpha   90.00
_cell.angle_beta   90.00
_cell.angle_gamma   90.00
#
_symmetry.space_group_name_H-M   'P 1'
#
loop_
_entity.id
_entity.type
_entity.pdbx_description
1 polymer ?
#
loop_
_entity_poly.entity_id
_entity_poly.type
_entity_poly.pdbx_seq_one_letter_code
_entity_poly.pdbx_strand_id
1 'polypeptide(L)'
;GTWFDQDGSPYGGKAYCEQFPRDFSPASPDNDPSWPVYYAQVGLATYPRGNFNDMAEALTTIFQILTLDNWADVAEATMQATTPWAALYFVLVIIGGSFMVLQLFLAILLEQLSLLGEHDEDE
;
A
#
# COMPACT_ATOMS: atom_id res chain seq x y z
N GLY A 1 10.48 -13.91 -24.05
CA GLY A 1 9.71 -14.29 -22.85
C GLY A 1 8.35 -14.83 -23.22
N THR A 2 7.72 -15.59 -22.33
CA THR A 2 6.38 -16.17 -22.52
C THR A 2 5.48 -15.83 -21.32
N TRP A 3 4.17 -15.72 -21.55
CA TRP A 3 3.19 -15.50 -20.49
C TRP A 3 2.74 -16.83 -19.86
N PHE A 4 2.62 -16.86 -18.54
CA PHE A 4 2.14 -18.00 -17.76
C PHE A 4 0.95 -17.59 -16.89
N ASP A 5 0.00 -18.49 -16.66
CA ASP A 5 -1.11 -18.21 -15.75
C ASP A 5 -0.63 -18.32 -14.28
N GLN A 6 -0.85 -17.25 -13.52
CA GLN A 6 -0.53 -17.12 -12.09
C GLN A 6 -1.70 -16.45 -11.38
N ASP A 7 -2.41 -17.23 -10.58
CA ASP A 7 -3.60 -16.77 -9.89
C ASP A 7 -3.25 -15.69 -8.85
N GLY A 8 -4.05 -14.63 -8.77
CA GLY A 8 -3.71 -13.44 -7.97
C GLY A 8 -2.69 -12.49 -8.59
N SER A 9 -2.19 -12.75 -9.81
CA SER A 9 -1.34 -11.79 -10.50
C SER A 9 -2.11 -10.52 -10.92
N PRO A 10 -1.54 -9.31 -10.72
CA PRO A 10 -2.11 -8.04 -11.21
C PRO A 10 -2.34 -7.97 -12.72
N TYR A 11 -1.71 -8.84 -13.53
CA TYR A 11 -1.89 -8.89 -14.98
C TYR A 11 -3.05 -9.80 -15.40
N GLY A 12 -4.18 -9.72 -14.70
CA GLY A 12 -5.34 -10.56 -14.98
C GLY A 12 -5.04 -12.05 -14.83
N GLY A 13 -4.28 -12.41 -13.80
CA GLY A 13 -3.90 -13.79 -13.55
C GLY A 13 -2.77 -14.30 -14.45
N LYS A 14 -1.92 -13.42 -15.02
CA LYS A 14 -0.80 -13.80 -15.89
C LYS A 14 0.54 -13.27 -15.42
N ALA A 15 1.64 -13.92 -15.76
CA ALA A 15 3.00 -13.56 -15.39
C ALA A 15 3.88 -13.61 -16.64
N TYR A 16 4.70 -12.60 -16.90
CA TYR A 16 5.63 -12.62 -18.03
C TYR A 16 6.99 -13.14 -17.59
N CYS A 17 7.44 -14.28 -18.12
CA CYS A 17 8.76 -14.82 -17.82
C CYS A 17 9.77 -14.37 -18.88
N GLU A 18 10.80 -13.64 -18.48
CA GLU A 18 11.99 -13.39 -19.30
C GLU A 18 13.14 -14.33 -18.95
N GLN A 19 13.93 -14.65 -19.97
CA GLN A 19 15.14 -15.47 -19.85
C GLN A 19 16.35 -14.54 -19.67
N PHE A 20 17.21 -14.85 -18.71
CA PHE A 20 18.47 -14.13 -18.48
C PHE A 20 19.68 -15.04 -18.74
N PRO A 21 20.78 -14.50 -19.33
CA PRO A 21 20.94 -13.13 -19.87
C PRO A 21 20.21 -12.92 -21.22
N ARG A 22 19.81 -11.67 -21.51
CA ARG A 22 19.02 -11.34 -22.72
C ARG A 22 19.81 -11.48 -24.03
N ASP A 23 21.14 -11.42 -23.97
CA ASP A 23 22.05 -11.52 -25.12
C ASP A 23 22.86 -12.83 -25.08
N PHE A 24 22.17 -13.98 -25.14
CA PHE A 24 22.85 -15.25 -25.38
C PHE A 24 23.18 -15.39 -26.87
N SER A 25 24.34 -14.88 -27.28
CA SER A 25 24.89 -15.11 -28.62
C SER A 25 25.68 -16.42 -28.64
N PRO A 26 25.30 -17.41 -29.46
CA PRO A 26 26.08 -18.64 -29.62
C PRO A 26 27.44 -18.41 -30.31
N ALA A 27 27.79 -17.17 -30.66
CA ALA A 27 29.08 -16.76 -31.21
C ALA A 27 29.91 -15.91 -30.22
N SER A 28 29.43 -15.70 -28.98
CA SER A 28 30.24 -15.06 -27.93
C SER A 28 31.40 -15.97 -27.53
N PRO A 29 32.63 -15.45 -27.32
CA PRO A 29 33.72 -16.23 -26.74
C PRO A 29 33.42 -16.76 -25.33
N ASP A 30 32.36 -16.25 -24.69
CA ASP A 30 31.85 -16.67 -23.37
C ASP A 30 30.80 -17.78 -23.46
N ASN A 31 30.86 -18.62 -24.51
CA ASN A 31 29.99 -19.78 -24.72
C ASN A 31 30.29 -20.93 -23.73
N ASP A 32 30.41 -20.59 -22.45
CA ASP A 32 30.54 -21.53 -21.37
C ASP A 32 29.13 -22.01 -20.96
N PRO A 33 28.82 -23.31 -21.11
CA PRO A 33 27.58 -23.88 -20.60
C PRO A 33 27.50 -23.88 -19.05
N SER A 34 28.49 -23.32 -18.34
CA SER A 34 28.51 -23.21 -16.88
C SER A 34 27.51 -22.22 -16.28
N TRP A 35 26.98 -21.27 -17.06
CA TRP A 35 26.01 -20.30 -16.53
C TRP A 35 24.58 -20.83 -16.66
N PRO A 36 23.89 -21.11 -15.54
CA PRO A 36 22.50 -21.51 -15.57
C PRO A 36 21.62 -20.38 -16.13
N VAL A 37 20.71 -20.76 -17.02
CA VAL A 37 19.63 -19.90 -17.48
C VAL A 37 18.61 -19.74 -16.36
N TYR A 38 18.24 -18.50 -16.05
CA TYR A 38 17.18 -18.19 -15.10
C TYR A 38 15.96 -17.61 -15.81
N TYR A 39 14.76 -18.00 -15.34
CA TYR A 39 13.49 -17.39 -15.72
C TYR A 39 13.01 -16.51 -14.57
N ALA A 40 12.71 -15.24 -14.85
CA ALA A 40 12.18 -14.30 -13.86
C ALA A 40 10.85 -13.71 -14.33
N GLN A 41 9.90 -13.61 -13.40
CA GLN A 41 8.62 -12.93 -13.65
C GLN A 41 8.83 -11.42 -13.65
N VAL A 42 8.65 -10.80 -14.81
CA VAL A 42 8.73 -9.35 -15.02
C VAL A 42 7.32 -8.83 -15.22
N GLY A 43 6.64 -8.52 -14.12
CA GLY A 43 5.52 -7.58 -14.20
C GLY A 43 6.06 -6.16 -14.37
N LEU A 44 5.30 -5.26 -15.00
CA LEU A 44 5.42 -3.85 -14.66
C LEU A 44 5.31 -3.71 -13.13
N ALA A 45 6.03 -2.78 -12.52
CA ALA A 45 5.81 -2.47 -11.12
C ALA A 45 4.45 -1.77 -11.01
N THR A 46 3.35 -2.52 -10.92
CA THR A 46 2.05 -1.95 -10.60
C THR A 46 2.12 -1.60 -9.13
N TYR A 47 2.38 -0.33 -8.83
CA TYR A 47 2.38 0.14 -7.46
C TYR A 47 0.95 -0.01 -6.90
N PRO A 48 0.78 -0.64 -5.73
CA PRO A 48 -0.53 -0.67 -5.08
C PRO A 48 -1.00 0.77 -4.84
N ARG A 49 -2.31 1.00 -4.91
CA ARG A 49 -2.90 2.34 -4.68
C ARG A 49 -2.50 2.93 -3.32
N GLY A 50 -2.31 2.08 -2.32
CA GLY A 50 -1.73 2.47 -1.03
C GLY A 50 -0.20 2.50 -1.08
N ASN A 51 0.40 3.45 -1.81
CA ASN A 51 1.85 3.62 -1.88
C ASN A 51 2.32 4.94 -1.27
N PHE A 52 3.59 4.98 -0.91
CA PHE A 52 4.25 6.15 -0.30
C PHE A 52 5.32 6.76 -1.24
N ASN A 53 5.15 6.61 -2.55
CA ASN A 53 6.13 7.09 -3.54
C ASN A 53 6.01 8.60 -3.77
N ASP A 54 4.77 9.08 -3.86
CA ASP A 54 4.44 10.49 -4.08
C ASP A 54 3.67 11.07 -2.89
N MET A 55 3.78 12.39 -2.67
CA MET A 55 3.13 13.05 -1.55
C MET A 55 1.59 12.94 -1.61
N ALA A 56 1.00 13.02 -2.81
CA ALA A 56 -0.45 12.90 -2.99
C ALA A 56 -0.95 11.49 -2.64
N GLU A 57 -0.27 10.46 -3.16
CA GLU A 57 -0.58 9.05 -2.88
C GLU A 57 -0.37 8.71 -1.40
N ALA A 58 0.68 9.24 -0.78
CA ALA A 58 0.93 9.07 0.65
C ALA A 58 -0.20 9.69 1.50
N LEU A 59 -0.69 10.88 1.15
CA LEU A 59 -1.81 11.52 1.85
C LEU A 59 -3.11 10.71 1.70
N THR A 60 -3.41 10.23 0.49
CA THR A 60 -4.58 9.36 0.26
C THR A 60 -4.47 8.05 1.05
N THR A 61 -3.27 7.46 1.11
CA THR A 61 -3.01 6.23 1.87
C THR A 61 -3.20 6.46 3.37
N ILE A 62 -2.70 7.58 3.92
CA ILE A 62 -2.92 7.94 5.32
C ILE A 62 -4.40 8.18 5.59
N PHE A 63 -5.11 8.89 4.71
CA PHE A 63 -6.55 9.10 4.84
C PHE A 63 -7.30 7.76 4.90
N GLN A 64 -6.98 6.83 4.00
CA GLN A 64 -7.55 5.48 3.97
C GLN A 64 -7.30 4.72 5.29
N ILE A 65 -6.08 4.80 5.84
CA ILE A 65 -5.74 4.19 7.14
C ILE A 65 -6.55 4.82 8.28
N LEU A 66 -6.73 6.16 8.27
CA LEU A 66 -7.52 6.88 9.26
C LEU A 66 -9.00 6.52 9.21
N THR A 67 -9.53 6.19 8.03
CA THR A 67 -10.91 5.68 7.88
C THR A 67 -11.07 4.21 8.28
N LEU A 68 -9.98 3.55 8.69
CA LEU A 68 -9.94 2.12 9.01
C LEU A 68 -10.35 1.21 7.84
N ASP A 69 -10.18 1.68 6.61
CA ASP A 69 -10.53 0.92 5.41
C ASP A 69 -9.29 0.25 4.82
N ASN A 70 -9.33 -1.07 4.69
CA ASN A 70 -8.23 -1.89 4.15
C ASN A 70 -6.83 -1.60 4.73
N TRP A 71 -6.74 -1.12 5.97
CA TRP A 71 -5.48 -0.70 6.59
C TRP A 71 -4.56 -1.88 6.93
N ALA A 72 -5.11 -3.06 7.20
CA ALA A 72 -4.36 -4.27 7.53
C ALA A 72 -3.51 -4.73 6.34
N ASP A 73 -4.09 -4.76 5.13
CA ASP A 73 -3.38 -5.11 3.89
C ASP A 73 -2.24 -4.13 3.60
N VAL A 74 -2.46 -2.82 3.81
CA VAL A 74 -1.43 -1.79 3.61
C VAL A 74 -0.30 -1.96 4.63
N ALA A 75 -0.64 -2.23 5.89
CA ALA A 75 0.34 -2.50 6.93
C ALA A 75 1.15 -3.78 6.63
N GLU A 76 0.48 -4.86 6.19
CA GLU A 76 1.12 -6.12 5.83
C GLU A 76 2.06 -5.96 4.64
N ALA A 77 1.61 -5.30 3.57
CA ALA A 77 2.44 -4.99 2.41
C ALA A 77 3.68 -4.16 2.80
N THR A 78 3.50 -3.18 3.69
CA THR A 78 4.61 -2.35 4.16
C THR A 78 5.59 -3.13 5.03
N MET A 79 5.11 -4.03 5.88
CA MET A 79 5.96 -4.91 6.70
C MET A 79 6.79 -5.86 5.83
N GLN A 80 6.18 -6.44 4.79
CA GLN A 80 6.89 -7.31 3.83
C GLN A 80 7.98 -6.54 3.06
N ALA A 81 7.73 -5.26 2.75
CA ALA A 81 8.68 -4.41 2.02
C ALA A 81 9.80 -3.82 2.90
N THR A 82 9.56 -3.63 4.19
CA THR A 82 10.50 -2.94 5.09
C THR A 82 10.94 -3.82 6.26
N THR A 83 10.22 -3.77 7.38
CA THR A 83 10.48 -4.56 8.59
C THR A 83 9.17 -4.83 9.34
N PRO A 84 9.10 -5.90 10.16
CA PRO A 84 7.93 -6.18 11.01
C PRO A 84 7.61 -5.07 12.03
N TRP A 85 8.61 -4.25 12.41
CA TRP A 85 8.44 -3.13 13.34
C TRP A 85 7.59 -1.99 12.76
N ALA A 86 7.37 -1.97 11.45
CA ALA A 86 6.47 -1.02 10.80
C ALA A 86 5.03 -1.12 11.30
N ALA A 87 4.58 -2.29 11.82
CA ALA A 87 3.26 -2.44 12.43
C ALA A 87 2.99 -1.42 13.54
N LEU A 88 4.00 -1.11 14.38
CA LEU A 88 3.83 -0.18 15.49
C LEU A 88 3.52 1.23 15.01
N TYR A 89 4.13 1.65 13.89
CA TYR A 89 3.82 2.94 13.27
C TYR A 89 2.34 3.02 12.88
N PHE A 90 1.81 2.02 12.17
CA PHE A 90 0.41 2.00 11.75
C PHE A 90 -0.56 1.99 12.94
N VAL A 91 -0.26 1.22 13.99
CA VAL A 91 -1.08 1.19 15.21
C VAL A 91 -1.13 2.57 15.89
N LEU A 92 0.01 3.25 16.02
CA LEU A 92 0.07 4.58 16.63
C LEU A 92 -0.68 5.62 15.80
N VAL A 93 -0.57 5.57 14.47
CA VAL A 93 -1.29 6.47 13.55
C VAL A 93 -2.80 6.25 13.66
N ILE A 94 -3.25 4.99 13.71
CA ILE A 94 -4.66 4.66 13.86
C ILE A 94 -5.21 5.19 15.19
N ILE A 95 -4.51 4.93 16.30
CA ILE A 95 -4.96 5.37 17.63
C ILE A 95 -4.98 6.90 17.71
N GLY A 96 -3.88 7.56 17.34
CA GLY A 96 -3.75 9.01 17.40
C GLY A 96 -4.73 9.72 16.47
N GLY A 97 -4.87 9.21 15.25
CA GLY A 97 -5.79 9.74 14.25
C GLY A 97 -7.26 9.56 14.62
N SER A 98 -7.64 8.38 15.10
CA SER A 98 -9.00 8.11 15.58
C SER A 98 -9.34 9.02 16.77
N PHE A 99 -8.40 9.22 17.70
CA PHE A 99 -8.59 10.14 18.81
C PHE A 99 -8.79 11.58 18.32
N MET A 100 -7.99 12.06 17.36
CA MET A 100 -8.19 13.39 16.77
C MET A 100 -9.57 13.55 16.15
N VAL A 101 -10.03 12.57 15.35
CA VAL A 101 -11.37 12.60 14.75
C VAL A 101 -12.47 12.62 15.82
N LEU A 102 -12.34 11.81 16.87
CA LEU A 102 -13.28 11.80 17.99
C LEU A 102 -13.29 13.12 18.75
N GLN A 103 -12.13 13.75 18.97
CA GLN A 103 -12.03 15.05 19.62
C GLN A 103 -12.69 16.16 18.78
N LEU A 104 -12.50 16.14 17.46
CA LEU A 104 -13.18 17.07 16.56
C LEU A 104 -14.70 16.87 16.56
N PHE A 105 -15.15 15.62 16.53
CA PHE A 105 -16.57 15.30 16.60
C PHE A 105 -17.20 15.76 17.93
N LEU A 106 -16.52 15.50 19.05
CA LEU A 106 -16.97 15.90 20.38
C LEU A 106 -17.04 17.42 20.51
N ALA A 107 -16.04 18.14 20.01
CA ALA A 107 -16.04 19.61 20.02
C ALA A 107 -17.26 20.18 19.28
N ILE A 108 -17.56 19.67 18.08
CA ILE A 108 -18.72 20.10 17.28
C ILE A 108 -20.04 19.76 18.00
N LEU A 109 -20.15 18.57 18.58
CA LEU A 109 -21.35 18.15 19.31
C LEU A 109 -21.62 19.06 20.51
N LEU A 110 -20.58 19.37 21.29
CA LEU A 110 -20.70 20.26 22.45
C LEU A 110 -21.14 21.67 22.04
N GLU A 111 -20.58 22.21 20.96
CA GLU A 111 -20.97 23.53 20.43
C GLU A 111 -22.45 23.56 20.04
N GLN A 112 -22.94 22.53 19.36
CA GLN A 112 -24.36 22.43 19.00
C GLN A 112 -25.26 22.26 20.22
N LEU A 113 -24.84 21.48 21.22
CA LEU A 113 -25.60 21.29 22.44
C LEU A 113 -25.68 22.58 23.27
N SER A 114 -24.61 23.37 23.34
CA SER A 114 -24.64 24.67 24.03
C SER A 114 -25.59 25.66 23.35
N LEU A 115 -25.61 25.70 22.02
CA LEU A 115 -26.51 26.58 21.27
C LEU A 115 -27.99 26.23 21.47
N LEU A 116 -28.31 24.94 21.62
CA LEU A 116 -29.67 24.49 21.93
C LEU A 116 -30.08 24.85 23.36
N GLY A 117 -29.17 24.66 24.34
CA GLY A 117 -29.46 24.99 25.73
C GLY A 117 -29.74 26.48 25.96
N GLU A 118 -29.06 27.37 25.23
CA GLU A 118 -29.31 28.82 25.30
C GLU A 118 -30.66 29.23 24.66
N HIS A 119 -31.21 28.43 23.72
CA HIS A 119 -32.50 28.73 23.10
C HIS A 119 -33.69 28.41 24.01
N ASP A 120 -33.54 27.45 24.93
CA ASP A 120 -34.59 27.02 25.86
C ASP A 120 -34.69 27.92 27.12
N GLU A 121 -33.71 28.79 27.38
CA GLU A 121 -33.69 29.70 28.56
C GLU A 121 -34.32 31.08 28.28
N ASP A 122 -34.57 31.42 27.02
CA ASP A 122 -35.13 32.72 26.58
C ASP A 122 -36.67 32.68 26.30
N GLU A 123 -37.36 31.56 26.56
CA GLU A 123 -38.85 31.45 26.61
C GLU A 123 -39.39 31.31 28.04
#